data_AF-A0A090EXR9-F1
#
_entry.id   AF-A0A090EXR9-F1
#
_cell.length_a   1.000
_cell.length_b   1.000
_cell.length_c   1.000
_cell.angle_alpha   90.00
_cell.angle_beta   90.00
_cell.angle_gamma   90.00
#
_symmetry.space_group_name_H-M   'P 1'
#
loop_
_entity.id
_entity.type
_entity.pdbx_description
1 polymer ?
#
loop_
_entity_poly.entity_id
_entity_poly.type
_entity_poly.pdbx_seq_one_letter_code
_entity_poly.pdbx_strand_id
1 'polypeptide(L)'
;MPQFGSARTRNHGRVVKPKKVSRRQFLAVSATAAAAAGGVGTAPAFSRDVHGGDKDPWLPHQADAPHPLQAPDYKFFTPEEAAFIEAATERLVPDDAIGPGAKACGVALFIDHQLAGAYGRAQGWYMQGPWSKGEETQGYQSRLTPSALYRAAIKAIEDHVASSHSAAPFAGLAPDQQDAIISDLEKGKLDLGGVDAKTFFKMLWLNTKEGMFSDPIYGGNKDMAGWKMLGFPGARYNYLDWVDRHGQRYDQPPVGIRGRPEWNGEG
;
A
#
# COMPACT_ATOMS: atom_id res chain seq x y z
N MET A 1 15.02 -69.98 56.21
CA MET A 1 15.32 -68.67 55.60
C MET A 1 15.57 -68.90 54.10
N PRO A 2 14.69 -68.38 53.21
CA PRO A 2 14.64 -68.68 51.77
C PRO A 2 15.41 -67.59 50.97
N GLN A 3 15.71 -67.63 49.67
CA GLN A 3 15.13 -68.27 48.48
C GLN A 3 16.23 -68.57 47.44
N PHE A 4 16.14 -69.70 46.74
CA PHE A 4 16.69 -69.89 45.39
C PHE A 4 15.50 -70.24 44.47
N GLY A 5 15.31 -69.46 43.41
CA GLY A 5 14.36 -69.74 42.31
C GLY A 5 14.73 -68.82 41.15
N SER A 6 15.37 -69.34 40.10
CA SER A 6 14.78 -70.06 38.96
C SER A 6 14.26 -69.14 37.85
N ALA A 7 14.87 -69.34 36.68
CA ALA A 7 14.36 -69.18 35.32
C ALA A 7 13.69 -67.86 34.90
N ARG A 8 14.43 -67.14 34.04
CA ARG A 8 13.91 -66.18 33.06
C ARG A 8 12.82 -66.83 32.19
N THR A 9 11.60 -66.34 32.29
CA THR A 9 10.59 -66.45 31.21
C THR A 9 10.47 -65.08 30.54
N ARG A 10 10.66 -65.08 29.21
CA ARG A 10 10.56 -63.90 28.34
C ARG A 10 9.12 -63.39 28.38
N ASN A 11 8.89 -62.22 28.97
CA ASN A 11 7.64 -61.49 28.77
C ASN A 11 7.84 -60.48 27.64
N HIS A 12 7.20 -60.71 26.49
CA HIS A 12 7.13 -59.72 25.41
C HIS A 12 6.22 -58.57 25.85
N GLY A 13 6.82 -57.61 26.57
CA GLY A 13 6.19 -56.33 26.85
C GLY A 13 5.94 -55.59 25.55
N ARG A 14 4.70 -55.64 25.05
CA ARG A 14 4.22 -54.85 23.93
C ARG A 14 4.36 -53.37 24.31
N VAL A 15 5.35 -52.68 23.77
CA VAL A 15 5.49 -51.23 23.90
C VAL A 15 4.27 -50.58 23.25
N VAL A 16 3.33 -50.11 24.06
CA VAL A 16 2.22 -49.28 23.58
C VAL A 16 2.80 -47.92 23.23
N LYS A 17 3.06 -47.68 21.94
CA LYS A 17 3.39 -46.34 21.45
C LYS A 17 2.17 -45.44 21.72
N PRO A 18 2.35 -44.23 22.29
CA PRO A 18 1.23 -43.30 22.46
C PRO A 18 0.67 -42.96 21.08
N LYS A 19 -0.65 -43.10 20.90
CA LYS A 19 -1.32 -42.69 19.66
C LYS A 19 -1.08 -41.19 19.47
N LYS A 20 -0.32 -40.83 18.44
CA LYS A 20 -0.18 -39.43 18.01
C LYS A 20 -1.54 -38.97 17.51
N VAL A 21 -2.22 -38.14 18.30
CA VAL A 21 -3.45 -37.47 17.87
C VAL A 21 -3.09 -36.61 16.67
N SER A 22 -3.69 -36.87 15.51
CA SER A 22 -3.43 -36.04 14.34
C SER A 22 -4.11 -34.68 14.52
N ARG A 23 -3.54 -33.62 13.94
CA ARG A 23 -4.13 -32.27 13.98
C ARG A 23 -5.61 -32.26 13.52
N ARG A 24 -5.98 -33.16 12.60
CA ARG A 24 -7.37 -33.36 12.16
C ARG A 24 -8.26 -33.99 13.25
N GLN A 25 -7.74 -34.95 14.02
CA GLN A 25 -8.49 -35.53 15.14
C GLN A 25 -8.66 -34.53 16.29
N PHE A 26 -7.67 -33.65 16.53
CA PHE A 26 -7.80 -32.59 17.53
C PHE A 26 -8.89 -31.58 17.16
N LEU A 27 -8.96 -31.15 15.89
CA LEU A 27 -10.02 -30.26 15.38
C LEU A 27 -11.41 -30.91 15.38
N ALA A 28 -11.50 -32.19 15.00
CA ALA A 28 -12.77 -32.91 14.98
C ALA A 28 -13.36 -33.11 16.40
N VAL A 29 -12.52 -33.30 17.41
CA VAL A 29 -12.98 -33.50 18.80
C VAL A 29 -13.29 -32.17 19.50
N SER A 30 -12.59 -31.08 19.17
CA SER A 30 -12.88 -29.75 19.74
C SER A 30 -14.20 -29.16 19.23
N ALA A 31 -14.63 -29.51 18.02
CA ALA A 31 -15.95 -29.12 17.51
C ALA A 31 -17.12 -29.77 18.28
N THR A 32 -16.93 -30.97 18.83
CA THR A 32 -18.00 -31.70 19.55
C THR A 32 -18.02 -31.40 21.05
N ALA A 33 -16.88 -31.02 21.65
CA ALA A 33 -16.79 -30.72 23.08
C ALA A 33 -17.38 -29.34 23.48
N ALA A 34 -17.49 -28.39 22.55
CA ALA A 34 -18.08 -27.07 22.82
C ALA A 34 -19.61 -27.07 22.92
N ALA A 35 -20.29 -28.17 22.54
CA ALA A 35 -21.75 -28.23 22.53
C ALA A 35 -22.37 -28.79 23.84
N ALA A 36 -21.57 -29.35 24.75
CA ALA A 36 -22.11 -30.10 25.90
C ALA A 36 -21.77 -29.54 27.29
N ALA A 37 -20.97 -28.48 27.40
CA ALA A 37 -20.75 -27.76 28.66
C ALA A 37 -21.03 -26.27 28.42
N GLY A 38 -22.15 -25.78 28.96
CA GLY A 38 -22.63 -24.43 28.75
C GLY A 38 -21.60 -23.36 29.11
N GLY A 39 -21.57 -22.29 28.29
CA GLY A 39 -20.93 -21.04 28.64
C GLY A 39 -19.63 -20.71 27.89
N VAL A 40 -19.67 -20.61 26.55
CA VAL A 40 -18.84 -19.65 25.81
C VAL A 40 -19.72 -19.11 24.68
N GLY A 41 -19.95 -17.80 24.67
CA GLY A 41 -20.74 -17.15 23.63
C GLY A 41 -20.16 -17.49 22.26
N THR A 42 -20.95 -18.15 21.43
CA THR A 42 -20.66 -18.28 20.02
C THR A 42 -20.69 -16.86 19.46
N ALA A 43 -19.52 -16.28 19.18
CA ALA A 43 -19.48 -15.19 18.23
C ALA A 43 -20.13 -15.76 16.95
N PRO A 44 -21.25 -15.19 16.46
CA PRO A 44 -21.82 -15.66 15.21
C PRO A 44 -20.74 -15.51 14.15
N ALA A 45 -20.23 -16.63 13.64
CA ALA A 45 -19.53 -16.62 12.38
C ALA A 45 -20.59 -16.23 11.34
N PHE A 46 -20.64 -14.94 11.01
CA PHE A 46 -21.47 -14.46 9.92
C PHE A 46 -20.86 -14.96 8.61
N SER A 47 -21.13 -16.21 8.26
CA SER A 47 -21.03 -16.64 6.87
C SER A 47 -22.17 -15.97 6.13
N ARG A 48 -21.86 -15.01 5.27
CA ARG A 48 -22.80 -14.53 4.25
C ARG A 48 -22.44 -15.27 2.98
N ASP A 49 -23.33 -16.17 2.57
CA ASP A 49 -23.29 -16.71 1.23
C ASP A 49 -23.83 -15.64 0.28
N VAL A 50 -22.97 -15.13 -0.60
CA VAL A 50 -23.37 -14.26 -1.69
C VAL A 50 -23.87 -15.18 -2.81
N HIS A 51 -25.18 -15.41 -2.83
CA HIS A 51 -25.84 -16.07 -3.94
C HIS A 51 -26.21 -15.03 -4.98
N GLY A 52 -25.74 -15.22 -6.21
CA GLY A 52 -26.05 -14.30 -7.29
C GLY A 52 -27.54 -14.26 -7.58
N GLY A 53 -28.12 -13.08 -7.41
CA GLY A 53 -29.54 -12.76 -7.61
C GLY A 53 -29.68 -11.25 -7.84
N ASP A 54 -30.90 -10.70 -7.88
CA ASP A 54 -31.22 -9.31 -8.29
C ASP A 54 -30.51 -8.17 -7.49
N LYS A 55 -29.65 -8.52 -6.53
CA LYS A 55 -28.79 -7.62 -5.74
C LYS A 55 -27.29 -7.93 -5.88
N ASP A 56 -26.90 -8.80 -6.80
CA ASP A 56 -25.52 -8.89 -7.23
C ASP A 56 -25.17 -7.55 -7.89
N PRO A 57 -24.14 -6.84 -7.39
CA PRO A 57 -23.72 -5.58 -8.00
C PRO A 57 -23.09 -5.81 -9.39
N TRP A 58 -22.82 -7.06 -9.75
CA TRP A 58 -22.21 -7.43 -11.01
C TRP A 58 -23.30 -7.77 -12.04
N LEU A 59 -23.59 -6.82 -12.92
CA LEU A 59 -24.41 -7.06 -14.10
C LEU A 59 -23.52 -7.56 -15.25
N PRO A 60 -23.93 -8.61 -16.01
CA PRO A 60 -23.20 -9.05 -17.19
C PRO A 60 -22.96 -7.87 -18.15
N HIS A 61 -21.72 -7.74 -18.63
CA HIS A 61 -21.27 -6.64 -19.50
C HIS A 61 -21.23 -5.24 -18.87
N GLN A 62 -21.44 -5.13 -17.57
CA GLN A 62 -21.14 -3.91 -16.81
C GLN A 62 -19.71 -4.02 -16.27
N ALA A 63 -18.82 -3.16 -16.75
CA ALA A 63 -17.52 -2.93 -16.15
C ALA A 63 -17.56 -1.59 -15.42
N ASP A 64 -17.09 -1.56 -14.17
CA ASP A 64 -16.77 -0.31 -13.50
C ASP A 64 -15.61 0.35 -14.24
N ALA A 65 -15.94 1.28 -15.14
CA ALA A 65 -14.94 2.08 -15.82
C ALA A 65 -14.25 2.98 -14.79
N PRO A 66 -12.91 3.11 -14.82
CA PRO A 66 -12.24 4.01 -13.93
C PRO A 66 -12.70 5.44 -14.20
N HIS A 67 -13.12 6.14 -13.15
CA HIS A 67 -13.55 7.53 -13.21
C HIS A 67 -12.31 8.44 -13.27
N PRO A 68 -12.07 9.10 -14.40
CA PRO A 68 -10.89 9.92 -14.58
C PRO A 68 -11.01 11.17 -13.76
N LEU A 69 -9.87 11.67 -13.31
CA LEU A 69 -9.80 12.93 -12.60
C LEU A 69 -10.21 14.09 -13.51
N GLN A 70 -11.40 14.65 -13.24
CA GLN A 70 -11.99 15.74 -14.03
C GLN A 70 -11.63 17.13 -13.49
N ALA A 71 -11.34 17.25 -12.19
CA ALA A 71 -11.03 18.51 -11.53
C ALA A 71 -9.56 18.50 -11.05
N PRO A 72 -8.73 19.46 -11.47
CA PRO A 72 -7.33 19.53 -11.05
C PRO A 72 -7.14 20.12 -9.64
N ASP A 73 -8.23 20.39 -8.92
CA ASP A 73 -8.16 20.97 -7.58
C ASP A 73 -7.82 19.92 -6.52
N TYR A 74 -7.02 20.32 -5.54
CA TYR A 74 -6.80 19.57 -4.30
C TYR A 74 -8.12 19.37 -3.54
N LYS A 75 -8.36 18.16 -3.04
CA LYS A 75 -9.53 17.72 -2.27
C LYS A 75 -9.20 17.40 -0.83
N PHE A 76 -7.99 16.91 -0.58
CA PHE A 76 -7.57 16.48 0.74
C PHE A 76 -6.68 17.50 1.43
N PHE A 77 -5.59 17.94 0.81
CA PHE A 77 -4.60 18.83 1.40
C PHE A 77 -5.10 20.27 1.50
N THR A 78 -4.65 20.98 2.54
CA THR A 78 -4.69 22.45 2.51
C THR A 78 -3.62 23.00 1.56
N PRO A 79 -3.69 24.28 1.15
CA PRO A 79 -2.64 24.87 0.30
C PRO A 79 -1.23 24.73 0.88
N GLU A 80 -1.08 24.85 2.19
CA GLU A 80 0.21 24.72 2.88
C GLU A 80 0.72 23.28 2.86
N GLU A 81 -0.16 22.31 3.12
CA GLU A 81 0.19 20.89 3.05
C GLU A 81 0.48 20.44 1.61
N ALA A 82 -0.23 20.98 0.63
CA ALA A 82 0.04 20.73 -0.78
C ALA A 82 1.42 21.27 -1.15
N ALA A 83 1.77 22.49 -0.73
CA ALA A 83 3.11 23.05 -0.95
C ALA A 83 4.21 22.21 -0.30
N PHE A 84 3.98 21.67 0.91
CA PHE A 84 4.88 20.71 1.55
C PHE A 84 5.08 19.46 0.68
N ILE A 85 4.00 18.83 0.23
CA ILE A 85 4.07 17.57 -0.55
C ILE A 85 4.69 17.81 -1.93
N GLU A 86 4.36 18.90 -2.59
CA GLU A 86 4.99 19.29 -3.85
C GLU A 86 6.50 19.49 -3.69
N ALA A 87 6.94 20.21 -2.64
CA ALA A 87 8.36 20.38 -2.38
C ALA A 87 9.05 19.05 -2.05
N ALA A 88 8.46 18.25 -1.16
CA ALA A 88 9.04 16.98 -0.73
C ALA A 88 9.17 15.97 -1.87
N THR A 89 8.13 15.83 -2.69
CA THR A 89 8.15 14.91 -3.84
C THR A 89 9.09 15.38 -4.95
N GLU A 90 9.25 16.70 -5.16
CA GLU A 90 10.23 17.25 -6.09
C GLU A 90 11.68 16.98 -5.66
N ARG A 91 11.96 16.91 -4.36
CA ARG A 91 13.28 16.46 -3.89
C ARG A 91 13.51 14.97 -4.09
N LEU A 92 12.45 14.15 -4.01
CA LEU A 92 12.53 12.71 -4.26
C LEU A 92 12.74 12.37 -5.74
N VAL A 93 12.04 13.10 -6.63
CA VAL A 93 12.17 12.97 -8.09
C VAL A 93 12.21 14.37 -8.70
N PRO A 94 13.42 14.95 -8.87
CA PRO A 94 13.58 16.30 -9.39
C PRO A 94 13.43 16.34 -10.91
N ASP A 95 13.08 17.52 -11.43
CA ASP A 95 13.24 17.83 -12.85
C ASP A 95 14.72 17.92 -13.21
N ASP A 96 15.17 17.06 -14.12
CA ASP A 96 16.58 16.94 -14.50
C ASP A 96 16.76 16.56 -15.99
N ALA A 97 18.00 16.24 -16.38
CA ALA A 97 18.32 15.88 -17.76
C ALA A 97 17.68 14.56 -18.24
N ILE A 98 17.21 13.70 -17.32
CA ILE A 98 16.58 12.42 -17.62
C ILE A 98 15.10 12.63 -17.92
N GLY A 99 14.43 13.52 -17.21
CA GLY A 99 13.02 13.79 -17.46
C GLY A 99 12.36 14.73 -16.45
N PRO A 100 11.05 14.92 -16.62
CA PRO A 100 10.26 15.83 -15.79
C PRO A 100 10.16 15.35 -14.35
N GLY A 101 10.27 16.31 -13.42
CA GLY A 101 10.15 16.08 -11.98
C GLY A 101 8.73 15.75 -11.52
N ALA A 102 8.61 15.48 -10.21
CA ALA A 102 7.35 15.12 -9.56
C ALA A 102 6.26 16.19 -9.72
N LYS A 103 6.62 17.48 -9.63
CA LYS A 103 5.68 18.60 -9.83
C LYS A 103 5.15 18.62 -11.25
N ALA A 104 6.03 18.51 -12.24
CA ALA A 104 5.64 18.50 -13.65
C ALA A 104 4.73 17.30 -13.98
N CYS A 105 4.94 16.17 -13.32
CA CYS A 105 4.12 14.97 -13.46
C CYS A 105 2.80 15.01 -12.67
N GLY A 106 2.54 16.02 -11.85
CA GLY A 106 1.29 16.11 -11.06
C GLY A 106 1.22 15.13 -9.89
N VAL A 107 2.36 14.70 -9.35
CA VAL A 107 2.43 13.69 -8.29
C VAL A 107 1.64 14.10 -7.04
N ALA A 108 1.76 15.34 -6.59
CA ALA A 108 1.05 15.81 -5.41
C ALA A 108 -0.48 15.74 -5.57
N LEU A 109 -1.00 16.05 -6.76
CA LEU A 109 -2.42 15.94 -7.09
C LEU A 109 -2.88 14.47 -7.06
N PHE A 110 -2.08 13.54 -7.60
CA PHE A 110 -2.36 12.11 -7.46
C PHE A 110 -2.47 11.71 -5.99
N ILE A 111 -1.47 12.05 -5.18
CA ILE A 111 -1.42 11.68 -3.75
C ILE A 111 -2.67 12.23 -3.04
N ASP A 112 -3.01 13.49 -3.28
CA ASP A 112 -4.18 14.14 -2.70
C ASP A 112 -5.48 13.36 -2.93
N HIS A 113 -5.77 13.01 -4.18
CA HIS A 113 -7.02 12.33 -4.52
C HIS A 113 -7.05 10.90 -4.00
N GLN A 114 -5.91 10.21 -3.97
CA GLN A 114 -5.79 8.90 -3.33
C GLN A 114 -6.07 8.99 -1.82
N LEU A 115 -5.58 10.04 -1.15
CA LEU A 115 -5.84 10.31 0.27
C LEU A 115 -7.25 10.82 0.55
N ALA A 116 -7.92 11.47 -0.40
CA ALA A 116 -9.33 11.82 -0.30
C ALA A 116 -10.24 10.57 -0.46
N GLY A 117 -9.74 9.53 -1.14
CA GLY A 117 -10.49 8.34 -1.54
C GLY A 117 -10.59 7.22 -0.49
N ALA A 118 -10.89 6.02 -0.98
CA ALA A 118 -10.97 4.80 -0.16
C ALA A 118 -9.60 4.36 0.39
N TYR A 119 -8.53 4.60 -0.38
CA TYR A 119 -7.14 4.33 0.02
C TYR A 119 -6.77 5.15 1.27
N GLY A 120 -6.98 6.46 1.23
CA GLY A 120 -6.73 7.34 2.38
C GLY A 120 -7.45 6.96 3.66
N ARG A 121 -8.69 6.50 3.52
CA ARG A 121 -9.55 5.99 4.61
C ARG A 121 -9.24 4.55 5.02
N ALA A 122 -8.27 3.90 4.38
CA ALA A 122 -7.90 2.51 4.60
C ALA A 122 -9.10 1.53 4.53
N GLN A 123 -10.09 1.79 3.67
CA GLN A 123 -11.37 1.06 3.69
C GLN A 123 -11.23 -0.44 3.39
N GLY A 124 -10.23 -0.81 2.58
CA GLY A 124 -9.93 -2.21 2.27
C GLY A 124 -8.84 -2.84 3.15
N TRP A 125 -8.32 -2.13 4.14
CA TRP A 125 -7.18 -2.60 4.94
C TRP A 125 -7.65 -3.18 6.27
N TYR A 126 -6.91 -4.20 6.75
CA TYR A 126 -7.09 -4.66 8.12
C TYR A 126 -6.38 -3.69 9.08
N MET A 127 -7.16 -2.85 9.76
CA MET A 127 -6.65 -1.79 10.64
C MET A 127 -6.78 -2.10 12.13
N GLN A 128 -7.20 -3.31 12.50
CA GLN A 128 -7.38 -3.69 13.91
C GLN A 128 -6.02 -3.98 14.57
N GLY A 129 -5.95 -3.69 15.87
CA GLY A 129 -4.75 -3.97 16.66
C GLY A 129 -4.52 -5.48 16.88
N PRO A 130 -3.38 -5.86 17.49
CA PRO A 130 -2.38 -4.97 18.09
C PRO A 130 -1.39 -4.37 17.08
N TRP A 131 -1.12 -3.06 17.18
CA TRP A 131 -0.16 -2.33 16.32
C TRP A 131 1.28 -2.42 16.87
N SER A 132 1.77 -3.63 17.04
CA SER A 132 3.16 -3.88 17.41
C SER A 132 4.09 -3.49 16.25
N LYS A 133 5.35 -3.16 16.55
CA LYS A 133 6.35 -2.96 15.49
C LYS A 133 6.54 -4.28 14.74
N GLY A 134 6.11 -4.33 13.48
CA GLY A 134 6.24 -5.51 12.64
C GLY A 134 7.63 -5.67 12.03
N GLU A 135 7.85 -6.85 11.46
CA GLU A 135 9.01 -7.14 10.62
C GLU A 135 8.94 -6.36 9.30
N GLU A 136 10.07 -6.17 8.63
CA GLU A 136 10.12 -5.40 7.37
C GLU A 136 9.22 -5.98 6.27
N THR A 137 8.97 -7.29 6.30
CA THR A 137 8.12 -8.00 5.33
C THR A 137 6.63 -7.92 5.63
N GLN A 138 6.23 -7.39 6.80
CA GLN A 138 4.83 -7.36 7.26
C GLN A 138 4.05 -6.13 6.80
N GLY A 139 4.67 -5.26 5.99
CA GLY A 139 4.01 -4.11 5.37
C GLY A 139 3.60 -3.04 6.38
N TYR A 140 2.44 -2.42 6.16
CA TYR A 140 1.97 -1.29 6.96
C TYR A 140 1.43 -1.74 8.32
N GLN A 141 2.07 -1.28 9.40
CA GLN A 141 1.76 -1.68 10.79
C GLN A 141 1.51 -0.45 11.67
N SER A 142 0.51 0.35 11.32
CA SER A 142 0.13 1.56 12.07
C SER A 142 -1.37 1.63 12.28
N ARG A 143 -1.77 2.26 13.40
CA ARG A 143 -3.17 2.57 13.71
C ARG A 143 -3.74 3.70 12.87
N LEU A 144 -2.86 4.52 12.29
CA LEU A 144 -3.27 5.65 11.47
C LEU A 144 -3.63 5.14 10.08
N THR A 145 -4.76 5.57 9.53
CA THR A 145 -5.01 5.40 8.09
C THR A 145 -3.98 6.23 7.30
N PRO A 146 -3.77 5.98 6.00
CA PRO A 146 -2.87 6.80 5.20
C PRO A 146 -3.16 8.30 5.31
N SER A 147 -4.42 8.74 5.22
CA SER A 147 -4.78 10.16 5.39
C SER A 147 -4.38 10.71 6.76
N ALA A 148 -4.67 9.94 7.83
CA ALA A 148 -4.31 10.36 9.19
C ALA A 148 -2.79 10.41 9.39
N LEU A 149 -2.05 9.49 8.78
CA LEU A 149 -0.59 9.48 8.81
C LEU A 149 -0.02 10.74 8.13
N TYR A 150 -0.48 11.07 6.92
CA TYR A 150 -0.01 12.26 6.20
C TYR A 150 -0.27 13.54 7.01
N ARG A 151 -1.49 13.73 7.53
CA ARG A 151 -1.81 14.92 8.35
C ARG A 151 -0.92 15.03 9.59
N ALA A 152 -0.77 13.93 10.31
CA ALA A 152 0.04 13.92 11.53
C ALA A 152 1.53 14.14 11.23
N ALA A 153 2.06 13.51 10.18
CA ALA A 153 3.45 13.65 9.78
C ALA A 153 3.77 15.05 9.26
N ILE A 154 2.97 15.60 8.34
CA ILE A 154 3.18 16.95 7.80
C ILE A 154 3.17 17.96 8.95
N LYS A 155 2.18 17.90 9.84
CA LYS A 155 2.13 18.79 11.00
C LYS A 155 3.39 18.67 11.86
N ALA A 156 3.80 17.46 12.22
CA ALA A 156 4.95 17.24 13.09
C ALA A 156 6.28 17.69 12.43
N ILE A 157 6.40 17.53 11.12
CA ILE A 157 7.58 17.99 10.36
C ILE A 157 7.57 19.52 10.29
N GLU A 158 6.45 20.15 9.98
CA GLU A 158 6.35 21.61 9.97
C GLU A 158 6.63 22.22 11.35
N ASP A 159 6.12 21.61 12.43
CA ASP A 159 6.46 22.03 13.80
C ASP A 159 7.97 21.91 14.08
N HIS A 160 8.59 20.80 13.64
CA HIS A 160 10.04 20.59 13.78
C HIS A 160 10.84 21.64 13.00
N VAL A 161 10.47 21.90 11.74
CA VAL A 161 11.11 22.88 10.89
C VAL A 161 10.97 24.28 11.48
N ALA A 162 9.77 24.67 11.91
CA ALA A 162 9.52 25.97 12.49
C ALA A 162 10.38 26.22 13.73
N SER A 163 10.62 25.18 14.55
CA SER A 163 11.48 25.26 15.73
C SER A 163 12.97 25.37 15.42
N SER A 164 13.42 24.87 14.27
CA SER A 164 14.86 24.74 13.93
C SER A 164 15.33 25.72 12.84
N HIS A 165 14.42 26.28 12.03
CA HIS A 165 14.74 27.04 10.82
C HIS A 165 14.02 28.39 10.75
N SER A 166 14.12 29.20 11.81
CA SER A 166 13.64 30.59 11.81
C SER A 166 12.15 30.73 11.43
N ALA A 167 11.31 29.77 11.81
CA ALA A 167 9.88 29.73 11.52
C ALA A 167 9.49 29.73 10.02
N ALA A 168 10.41 29.40 9.10
CA ALA A 168 10.06 29.16 7.71
C ALA A 168 9.33 27.81 7.56
N PRO A 169 8.35 27.67 6.64
CA PRO A 169 7.76 26.38 6.33
C PRO A 169 8.77 25.52 5.55
N PHE A 170 8.61 24.19 5.59
CA PHE A 170 9.50 23.25 4.90
C PHE A 170 9.69 23.60 3.41
N ALA A 171 8.59 23.92 2.71
CA ALA A 171 8.61 24.27 1.30
C ALA A 171 9.42 25.54 0.98
N GLY A 172 9.63 26.41 1.97
CA GLY A 172 10.43 27.64 1.85
C GLY A 172 11.90 27.49 2.20
N LEU A 173 12.34 26.31 2.65
CA LEU A 173 13.75 26.05 2.97
C LEU A 173 14.62 25.95 1.71
N ALA A 174 15.93 26.13 1.89
CA ALA A 174 16.90 25.86 0.82
C ALA A 174 16.89 24.36 0.44
N PRO A 175 17.18 23.99 -0.83
CA PRO A 175 17.14 22.60 -1.29
C PRO A 175 17.95 21.62 -0.41
N ASP A 176 19.17 22.00 -0.02
CA ASP A 176 20.03 21.15 0.81
C ASP A 176 19.44 20.91 2.21
N GLN A 177 18.67 21.87 2.74
CA GLN A 177 17.98 21.71 4.02
C GLN A 177 16.76 20.80 3.89
N GLN A 178 16.01 20.92 2.79
CA GLN A 178 14.91 20.00 2.47
C GLN A 178 15.42 18.56 2.36
N ASP A 179 16.54 18.36 1.65
CA ASP A 179 17.18 17.04 1.52
C ASP A 179 17.64 16.47 2.85
N ALA A 180 18.23 17.30 3.72
CA ALA A 180 18.68 16.86 5.04
C ALA A 180 17.50 16.33 5.87
N ILE A 181 16.37 17.05 5.89
CA ILE A 181 15.16 16.63 6.62
C ILE A 181 14.58 15.35 6.02
N ILE A 182 14.47 15.26 4.68
CA ILE A 182 13.99 14.05 4.00
C ILE A 182 14.90 12.86 4.31
N SER A 183 16.22 13.06 4.33
CA SER A 183 17.18 12.01 4.69
C SER A 183 17.05 11.58 6.15
N ASP A 184 16.76 12.50 7.06
CA ASP A 184 16.53 12.18 8.47
C ASP A 184 15.19 11.46 8.69
N LEU A 185 14.16 11.75 7.88
CA LEU A 185 12.92 10.97 7.83
C LEU A 185 13.18 9.52 7.36
N GLU A 186 13.91 9.35 6.26
CA GLU A 186 14.31 8.04 5.73
C GLU A 186 15.08 7.22 6.78
N LYS A 187 16.03 7.86 7.46
CA LYS A 187 16.84 7.23 8.50
C LYS A 187 16.09 7.03 9.82
N GLY A 188 14.89 7.62 9.96
CA GLY A 188 14.06 7.56 11.17
C GLY A 188 14.68 8.28 12.36
N LYS A 189 15.44 9.34 12.11
CA LYS A 189 16.09 10.15 13.15
C LYS A 189 15.18 11.24 13.70
N LEU A 190 14.15 11.60 12.94
CA LEU A 190 13.21 12.64 13.32
C LEU A 190 12.15 12.10 14.28
N ASP A 191 12.05 12.70 15.46
CA ASP A 191 10.97 12.41 16.40
C ASP A 191 9.73 13.23 16.02
N LEU A 192 8.67 12.53 15.60
CA LEU A 192 7.41 13.13 15.15
C LEU A 192 6.29 12.93 16.19
N GLY A 193 6.62 12.81 17.47
CA GLY A 193 5.63 12.87 18.56
C GLY A 193 4.61 11.73 18.52
N GLY A 194 5.05 10.52 18.12
CA GLY A 194 4.20 9.33 18.02
C GLY A 194 3.83 8.93 16.59
N VAL A 195 4.31 9.65 15.57
CA VAL A 195 4.35 9.19 14.18
C VAL A 195 5.70 8.55 13.88
N ASP A 196 5.70 7.37 13.26
CA ASP A 196 6.94 6.73 12.82
C ASP A 196 7.43 7.38 11.52
N ALA A 197 8.55 8.11 11.60
CA ALA A 197 9.13 8.85 10.47
C ALA A 197 9.45 7.96 9.27
N LYS A 198 9.97 6.74 9.50
CA LYS A 198 10.28 5.79 8.43
C LYS A 198 9.02 5.30 7.72
N THR A 199 7.96 5.05 8.46
CA THR A 199 6.67 4.63 7.91
C THR A 199 6.09 5.71 7.02
N PHE A 200 6.13 6.98 7.45
CA PHE A 200 5.73 8.11 6.61
C PHE A 200 6.61 8.22 5.36
N PHE A 201 7.93 8.22 5.49
CA PHE A 201 8.84 8.32 4.34
C PHE A 201 8.61 7.19 3.33
N LYS A 202 8.51 5.94 3.79
CA LYS A 202 8.25 4.79 2.91
C LYS A 202 6.93 4.95 2.15
N MET A 203 5.90 5.47 2.81
CA MET A 203 4.61 5.72 2.17
C MET A 203 4.68 6.87 1.16
N LEU A 204 5.31 7.99 1.53
CA LEU A 204 5.54 9.12 0.62
C LEU A 204 6.31 8.67 -0.63
N TRP A 205 7.38 7.90 -0.46
CA TRP A 205 8.15 7.36 -1.58
C TRP A 205 7.33 6.41 -2.46
N LEU A 206 6.55 5.51 -1.84
CA LEU A 206 5.66 4.62 -2.59
C LEU A 206 4.66 5.42 -3.43
N ASN A 207 3.95 6.37 -2.81
CA ASN A 207 2.93 7.16 -3.50
C ASN A 207 3.54 8.14 -4.51
N THR A 208 4.79 8.58 -4.32
CA THR A 208 5.54 9.36 -5.32
C THR A 208 5.76 8.52 -6.58
N LYS A 209 6.25 7.29 -6.45
CA LYS A 209 6.42 6.38 -7.59
C LYS A 209 5.09 6.07 -8.28
N GLU A 210 4.04 5.82 -7.50
CA GLU A 210 2.69 5.61 -8.06
C GLU A 210 2.21 6.85 -8.82
N GLY A 211 2.40 8.05 -8.27
CA GLY A 211 2.05 9.30 -8.93
C GLY A 211 2.88 9.57 -10.19
N MET A 212 4.14 9.13 -10.24
CA MET A 212 5.01 9.27 -11.42
C MET A 212 4.66 8.30 -12.55
N PHE A 213 4.23 7.08 -12.20
CA PHE A 213 4.24 5.96 -13.16
C PHE A 213 2.90 5.23 -13.31
N SER A 214 1.86 5.62 -12.58
CA SER A 214 0.51 5.10 -12.82
C SER A 214 -0.13 5.74 -14.06
N ASP A 215 -1.27 5.21 -14.47
CA ASP A 215 -2.03 5.78 -15.58
C ASP A 215 -2.49 7.22 -15.27
N PRO A 216 -2.40 8.17 -16.22
CA PRO A 216 -2.76 9.57 -15.97
C PRO A 216 -4.23 9.80 -15.58
N ILE A 217 -5.12 8.82 -15.81
CA ILE A 217 -6.52 8.93 -15.37
C ILE A 217 -6.65 9.16 -13.85
N TYR A 218 -5.63 8.80 -13.07
CA TYR A 218 -5.58 9.00 -11.62
C TYR A 218 -4.99 10.35 -11.20
N GLY A 219 -4.71 11.26 -12.15
CA GLY A 219 -4.27 12.64 -11.87
C GLY A 219 -2.76 12.86 -11.73
N GLY A 220 -1.99 11.77 -11.66
CA GLY A 220 -0.52 11.79 -11.74
C GLY A 220 -0.04 11.53 -13.17
N ASN A 221 1.27 11.32 -13.33
CA ASN A 221 1.93 10.98 -14.60
C ASN A 221 1.40 11.82 -15.76
N LYS A 222 1.24 13.14 -15.53
CA LYS A 222 0.59 14.05 -16.47
C LYS A 222 1.22 13.92 -17.86
N ASP A 223 0.37 13.87 -18.89
CA ASP A 223 0.79 13.69 -20.28
C ASP A 223 1.64 12.42 -20.52
N MET A 224 1.52 11.42 -19.64
CA MET A 224 2.32 10.19 -19.64
C MET A 224 3.82 10.47 -19.55
N ALA A 225 4.19 11.55 -18.86
CA ALA A 225 5.56 12.05 -18.72
C ALA A 225 6.55 10.99 -18.21
N GLY A 226 6.22 10.32 -17.10
CA GLY A 226 7.06 9.25 -16.54
C GLY A 226 7.16 8.04 -17.47
N TRP A 227 6.11 7.75 -18.24
CA TRP A 227 6.15 6.68 -19.24
C TRP A 227 7.04 7.04 -20.44
N LYS A 228 6.94 8.28 -20.94
CA LYS A 228 7.81 8.80 -22.02
C LYS A 228 9.28 8.75 -21.59
N MET A 229 9.57 9.14 -20.34
CA MET A 229 10.91 9.08 -19.75
C MET A 229 11.46 7.66 -19.75
N LEU A 230 10.67 6.67 -19.32
CA LEU A 230 11.10 5.26 -19.28
C LEU A 230 11.07 4.56 -20.66
N GLY A 231 10.49 5.19 -21.68
CA GLY A 231 10.17 4.52 -22.95
C GLY A 231 9.08 3.46 -22.81
N PHE A 232 8.24 3.55 -21.76
CA PHE A 232 7.13 2.63 -21.56
C PHE A 232 5.98 2.99 -22.53
N PRO A 233 5.53 2.05 -23.39
CA PRO A 233 4.52 2.30 -24.41
C PRO A 233 3.07 2.40 -23.89
N GLY A 234 2.86 2.27 -22.58
CA GLY A 234 1.54 2.34 -21.95
C GLY A 234 0.73 1.04 -22.02
N ALA A 235 -0.53 1.12 -21.64
CA ALA A 235 -1.51 0.02 -21.59
C ALA A 235 -2.07 -0.34 -22.98
N ARG A 236 -1.19 -0.58 -23.95
CA ARG A 236 -1.59 -0.98 -25.30
C ARG A 236 -2.15 -2.40 -25.33
N TYR A 237 -3.16 -2.61 -26.18
CA TYR A 237 -3.85 -3.89 -26.29
C TYR A 237 -2.95 -5.03 -26.83
N ASN A 238 -2.18 -4.79 -27.89
CA ASN A 238 -1.23 -5.76 -28.43
C ASN A 238 -0.03 -5.09 -29.13
N TYR A 239 0.98 -5.91 -29.42
CA TYR A 239 2.22 -5.54 -30.13
C TYR A 239 2.48 -6.45 -31.34
N LEU A 240 1.42 -6.94 -32.01
CA LEU A 240 1.53 -8.00 -33.02
C LEU A 240 2.56 -7.66 -34.13
N ASP A 241 2.59 -6.41 -34.59
CA ASP A 241 3.52 -5.94 -35.63
C ASP A 241 4.98 -5.76 -35.15
N TRP A 242 5.22 -5.91 -33.85
CA TRP A 242 6.49 -5.65 -33.17
C TRP A 242 7.11 -6.89 -32.50
N VAL A 243 6.44 -8.05 -32.55
CA VAL A 243 6.90 -9.29 -31.89
C VAL A 243 8.29 -9.71 -32.37
N ASP A 244 8.55 -9.61 -33.68
CA ASP A 244 9.83 -10.02 -34.28
C ASP A 244 10.91 -8.91 -34.25
N ARG A 245 10.59 -7.71 -33.74
CA ARG A 245 11.46 -6.53 -33.75
C ARG A 245 12.29 -6.40 -32.47
N HIS A 246 13.10 -7.42 -32.18
CA HIS A 246 13.91 -7.44 -30.96
C HIS A 246 14.96 -6.32 -30.92
N GLY A 247 15.14 -5.71 -29.74
CA GLY A 247 16.14 -4.66 -29.51
C GLY A 247 15.85 -3.33 -30.20
N GLN A 248 14.77 -3.23 -30.99
CA GLN A 248 14.35 -1.99 -31.61
C GLN A 248 13.53 -1.16 -30.62
N ARG A 249 13.82 0.14 -30.55
CA ARG A 249 13.03 1.07 -29.74
C ARG A 249 11.63 1.18 -30.33
N TYR A 250 10.63 1.01 -29.48
CA TYR A 250 9.25 1.27 -29.82
C TYR A 250 9.03 2.78 -30.00
N ASP A 251 8.56 3.19 -31.17
CA ASP A 251 8.51 4.60 -31.59
C ASP A 251 7.14 5.27 -31.40
N GLN A 252 6.10 4.49 -31.09
CA GLN A 252 4.76 5.04 -30.91
C GLN A 252 4.62 5.67 -29.53
N PRO A 253 3.87 6.78 -29.41
CA PRO A 253 3.64 7.43 -28.12
C PRO A 253 2.89 6.52 -27.16
N PRO A 254 2.99 6.73 -25.84
CA PRO A 254 2.27 5.90 -24.89
C PRO A 254 0.75 5.99 -25.02
N VAL A 255 0.04 4.95 -24.56
CA VAL A 255 -1.43 4.87 -24.55
C VAL A 255 -1.89 4.54 -23.13
N GLY A 256 -2.81 5.33 -22.58
CA GLY A 256 -3.43 5.05 -21.29
C GLY A 256 -4.64 4.15 -21.41
N ILE A 257 -5.25 3.81 -20.28
CA ILE A 257 -6.47 3.01 -20.17
C ILE A 257 -7.63 3.63 -20.97
N ARG A 258 -7.70 4.96 -21.06
CA ARG A 258 -8.67 5.69 -21.89
C ARG A 258 -8.20 6.01 -23.31
N GLY A 259 -7.16 5.31 -23.77
CA GLY A 259 -6.55 5.61 -25.07
C GLY A 259 -5.60 6.80 -25.00
N ARG A 260 -5.37 7.45 -26.15
CA ARG A 260 -4.56 8.68 -26.23
C ARG A 260 -5.43 9.92 -26.06
N PRO A 261 -4.89 11.02 -25.49
CA PRO A 261 -5.58 12.31 -25.50
C PRO A 261 -6.04 12.72 -26.90
N GLU A 262 -5.21 12.47 -27.92
CA GLU A 262 -5.49 12.75 -29.35
C GLU A 262 -6.68 11.97 -29.91
N TRP A 263 -7.05 10.84 -29.30
CA TRP A 263 -8.16 9.99 -29.75
C TRP A 263 -9.51 10.42 -29.15
N ASN A 264 -9.49 11.32 -28.18
CA ASN A 264 -10.66 11.75 -27.41
C ASN A 264 -11.17 13.14 -27.82
N GLY A 265 -10.70 13.69 -28.95
CA GLY A 265 -11.26 14.92 -29.53
C GLY A 265 -12.63 14.68 -30.15
N GLU A 266 -13.56 15.61 -29.97
CA GLU A 266 -14.85 15.61 -30.68
C GLU A 266 -14.58 15.71 -32.19
N GLY A 267 -15.05 14.71 -32.93
CA GLY A 267 -15.22 14.80 -34.38
C GLY A 267 -16.50 15.52 -34.74
#